data_AF-A0A2S7N059-F1
#
_entry.id   AF-A0A2S7N059-F1
#
_cell.length_a   1.000
_cell.length_b   1.000
_cell.length_c   1.000
_cell.angle_alpha   90.00
_cell.angle_beta   90.00
_cell.angle_gamma   90.00
#
_symmetry.space_group_name_H-M   'P 1'
#
loop_
_entity.id
_entity.type
_entity.pdbx_description
1 polymer ?
#
loop_
_entity_poly.entity_id
_entity_poly.type
_entity_poly.pdbx_seq_one_letter_code
_entity_poly.pdbx_strand_id
1 'polypeptide(L)'
;MNNQLRTQLLNAQKRAHTEGVFENINDQWVFFDEETDEAYPLEEYMNNEISIFRNNRWRKGILVEDGKLLCGSELIFIMDEDRVRIKKNLLYSLERLLDELYDDTFYHFITALNGMDFSIYDCIYGYNQLSFITSDSLSGTNFYIFDNGEYICSVHHHFNQKEKDHNRFEFTLNTGKKVLIEKLLS
;
A
#
# COMPACT_ATOMS: atom_id res chain seq x y z
N MET A 1 -20.16 -6.17 1.23
CA MET A 1 -19.67 -4.78 1.08
C MET A 1 -19.40 -4.53 -0.40
N ASN A 2 -19.77 -3.37 -0.94
CA ASN A 2 -19.59 -3.09 -2.36
C ASN A 2 -18.08 -2.84 -2.64
N ASN A 3 -17.54 -3.33 -3.77
CA ASN A 3 -16.16 -3.07 -4.21
C ASN A 3 -15.78 -1.58 -4.13
N GLN A 4 -16.75 -0.68 -4.33
CA GLN A 4 -16.56 0.76 -4.14
C GLN A 4 -16.07 1.15 -2.74
N LEU A 5 -16.59 0.54 -1.67
CA LEU A 5 -16.19 0.87 -0.30
C LEU A 5 -14.78 0.35 0.02
N ARG A 6 -14.41 -0.81 -0.51
CA ARG A 6 -13.03 -1.33 -0.41
C ARG A 6 -12.07 -0.37 -1.07
N THR A 7 -12.34 0.02 -2.33
CA THR A 7 -11.52 1.00 -3.05
C THR A 7 -11.42 2.33 -2.32
N GLN A 8 -12.49 2.81 -1.68
CA GLN A 8 -12.46 4.02 -0.86
C GLN A 8 -11.53 3.86 0.36
N LEU A 9 -11.58 2.73 1.07
CA LEU A 9 -10.72 2.46 2.22
C LEU A 9 -9.24 2.37 1.84
N LEU A 10 -8.92 1.77 0.69
CA LEU A 10 -7.56 1.70 0.16
C LEU A 10 -7.06 3.08 -0.28
N ASN A 11 -7.90 3.89 -0.94
CA ASN A 11 -7.51 5.22 -1.38
C ASN A 11 -7.44 6.26 -0.24
N ALA A 12 -8.13 6.03 0.87
CA ALA A 12 -8.13 6.91 2.04
C ALA A 12 -6.94 6.69 2.98
N GLN A 13 -6.03 5.77 2.66
CA GLN A 13 -4.85 5.48 3.48
C GLN A 13 -3.92 6.71 3.52
N LYS A 14 -3.64 7.21 4.74
CA LYS A 14 -2.84 8.43 4.94
C LYS A 14 -1.45 8.34 4.32
N ARG A 15 -0.84 7.15 4.36
CA ARG A 15 0.52 6.87 3.90
C ARG A 15 0.55 6.19 2.51
N ALA A 16 -0.47 6.43 1.68
CA ALA A 16 -0.57 5.85 0.33
C ALA A 16 0.38 6.46 -0.71
N HIS A 17 1.05 7.55 -0.35
CA HIS A 17 1.92 8.28 -1.26
C HIS A 17 3.25 8.55 -0.58
N THR A 18 4.29 8.62 -1.41
CA THR A 18 5.56 9.26 -1.07
C THR A 18 5.49 10.70 -1.56
N GLU A 19 5.83 11.67 -0.72
CA GLU A 19 5.89 13.09 -1.09
C GLU A 19 7.33 13.49 -1.42
N GLY A 20 7.49 14.50 -2.27
CA GLY A 20 8.81 15.01 -2.63
C GLY A 20 8.75 16.07 -3.71
N VAL A 21 9.89 16.29 -4.37
CA VAL A 21 10.03 17.25 -5.47
C VAL A 21 10.67 16.60 -6.68
N PHE A 22 10.30 17.07 -7.88
CA PHE A 22 11.05 16.77 -9.09
C PHE A 22 12.00 17.91 -9.41
N GLU A 23 13.25 17.56 -9.73
CA GLU A 23 14.26 18.49 -10.22
C GLU A 23 14.83 18.02 -11.55
N ASN A 24 15.17 18.98 -12.41
CA ASN A 24 15.88 18.68 -13.64
C ASN A 24 17.38 18.96 -13.48
N ILE A 25 18.17 17.90 -13.42
CA ILE A 25 19.62 17.98 -13.23
C ILE A 25 20.31 17.43 -14.48
N ASN A 26 21.00 18.30 -15.23
CA ASN A 26 21.70 17.94 -16.47
C ASN A 26 20.80 17.21 -17.48
N ASP A 27 19.61 17.76 -17.76
CA ASP A 27 18.60 17.19 -18.66
C ASP A 27 18.02 15.84 -18.20
N GLN A 28 18.16 15.48 -16.92
CA GLN A 28 17.56 14.28 -16.32
C GLN A 28 16.61 14.66 -15.19
N TRP A 29 15.41 14.08 -15.20
CA TRP A 29 14.46 14.25 -14.10
C TRP A 29 14.78 13.32 -12.94
N VAL A 30 14.88 13.90 -11.75
CA VAL A 30 15.16 13.21 -10.50
C VAL A 30 14.05 13.52 -9.51
N PHE A 31 13.56 12.48 -8.84
CA PHE A 31 12.69 12.58 -7.68
C PHE A 31 13.52 12.62 -6.42
N PHE A 32 13.31 13.63 -5.58
CA PHE A 32 13.86 13.72 -4.24
C PHE A 32 12.77 13.41 -3.22
N ASP A 33 12.95 12.34 -2.46
CA ASP A 33 12.01 11.88 -1.43
C ASP A 33 12.13 12.77 -0.17
N GLU A 34 11.01 13.36 0.26
CA GLU A 34 10.97 14.23 1.45
C GLU A 34 11.15 13.46 2.76
N GLU A 35 10.78 12.17 2.80
CA GLU A 35 10.88 11.34 4.01
C GLU A 35 12.29 10.75 4.19
N THR A 36 12.95 10.32 3.11
CA THR A 36 14.25 9.61 3.19
C THR A 36 15.46 10.43 2.76
N ASP A 37 15.27 11.61 2.15
CA ASP A 37 16.33 12.43 1.55
C ASP A 37 17.11 11.69 0.44
N GLU A 38 16.47 10.67 -0.16
CA GLU A 38 17.04 9.87 -1.25
C GLU A 38 16.60 10.42 -2.61
N ALA A 39 17.46 10.20 -3.61
CA ALA A 39 17.25 10.65 -4.98
C ALA A 39 17.06 9.45 -5.91
N TYR A 40 16.00 9.48 -6.70
CA TYR A 40 15.60 8.42 -7.61
C TYR A 40 15.41 8.96 -9.03
N PRO A 41 15.92 8.29 -10.07
CA PRO A 41 15.60 8.64 -11.45
C PRO A 41 14.08 8.58 -11.69
N LEU A 42 13.53 9.58 -12.38
CA LEU A 42 12.09 9.62 -12.67
C LEU A 42 11.61 8.37 -13.46
N GLU A 43 12.48 7.80 -14.28
CA GLU A 43 12.23 6.59 -15.07
C GLU A 43 11.82 5.37 -14.21
N GLU A 44 12.22 5.32 -12.93
CA GLU A 44 11.82 4.23 -12.02
C GLU A 44 10.31 4.25 -11.71
N TYR A 45 9.67 5.40 -11.91
CA TYR A 45 8.24 5.60 -11.64
C TYR A 45 7.38 5.54 -12.91
N MET A 46 7.91 5.01 -14.01
CA MET A 46 7.15 4.86 -15.26
C MET A 46 5.87 4.03 -15.04
N ASN A 47 4.76 4.53 -15.58
CA ASN A 47 3.40 4.01 -15.41
C ASN A 47 2.82 4.14 -13.99
N ASN A 48 3.52 4.77 -13.05
CA ASN A 48 2.97 5.04 -11.73
C ASN A 48 1.98 6.21 -11.77
N GLU A 49 1.05 6.19 -10.83
CA GLU A 49 0.16 7.31 -10.55
C GLU A 49 0.90 8.38 -9.77
N ILE A 50 1.03 9.56 -10.36
CA ILE A 50 1.74 10.72 -9.81
C ILE A 50 0.77 11.90 -9.74
N SER A 51 0.78 12.60 -8.62
CA SER A 51 0.04 13.85 -8.44
C SER A 51 1.02 15.01 -8.34
N ILE A 52 0.82 16.06 -9.13
CA ILE A 52 1.60 17.30 -9.06
C ILE A 52 0.74 18.41 -8.44
N PHE A 53 1.33 19.20 -7.54
CA PHE A 53 0.67 20.33 -6.91
C PHE A 53 0.89 21.62 -7.70
N ARG A 54 -0.16 22.12 -8.35
CA ARG A 54 -0.12 23.38 -9.12
C ARG A 54 -1.43 24.14 -8.95
N ASN A 55 -1.37 25.47 -8.89
CA ASN A 55 -2.55 26.33 -8.71
C ASN A 55 -3.40 25.94 -7.49
N ASN A 56 -2.73 25.62 -6.37
CA ASN A 56 -3.36 25.21 -5.12
C ASN A 56 -4.25 23.95 -5.22
N ARG A 57 -3.94 23.05 -6.16
CA ARG A 57 -4.63 21.76 -6.33
C ARG A 57 -3.68 20.65 -6.75
N TRP A 58 -3.98 19.43 -6.31
CA TRP A 58 -3.33 18.22 -6.79
C TRP A 58 -3.95 17.81 -8.14
N ARG A 59 -3.10 17.64 -9.15
CA ARG A 59 -3.48 17.10 -10.45
C ARG A 59 -2.86 15.72 -10.59
N LYS A 60 -3.72 14.70 -10.68
CA LYS A 60 -3.32 13.29 -10.76
C LYS A 60 -3.19 12.86 -12.21
N GLY A 61 -2.12 12.15 -12.55
CA GLY A 61 -1.88 11.55 -13.85
C GLY A 61 -1.02 10.29 -13.76
N ILE A 62 -0.81 9.66 -14.90
CA ILE A 62 0.12 8.55 -15.06
C ILE A 62 1.38 9.06 -15.75
N LEU A 63 2.56 8.71 -15.23
CA LEU A 63 3.82 9.00 -15.92
C LEU A 63 3.91 8.10 -17.16
N VAL A 64 3.85 8.71 -18.34
CA VAL A 64 3.81 7.99 -19.63
C VAL A 64 5.10 8.15 -20.43
N GLU A 65 5.90 9.16 -20.09
CA GLU A 65 7.20 9.46 -20.68
C GLU A 65 7.97 10.32 -19.68
N ASP A 66 9.30 10.36 -19.81
CA ASP A 66 10.14 11.23 -19.00
C ASP A 66 9.66 12.70 -19.08
N GLY A 67 9.46 13.32 -17.91
CA GLY A 67 8.94 14.68 -17.82
C GLY A 67 7.46 14.88 -18.20
N LYS A 68 6.66 13.83 -18.49
CA LYS A 68 5.27 13.97 -18.99
C LYS A 68 4.26 13.08 -18.26
N LEU A 69 3.24 13.71 -17.67
CA LEU A 69 2.09 13.05 -17.06
C LEU A 69 0.86 13.11 -17.96
N LEU A 70 0.17 11.98 -18.12
CA LEU A 70 -1.16 11.91 -18.72
C LEU A 70 -2.23 12.07 -17.64
N CYS A 71 -2.91 13.21 -17.63
CA CYS A 71 -4.00 13.55 -16.73
C CYS A 71 -5.35 13.49 -17.46
N GLY A 72 -6.00 12.33 -17.43
CA GLY A 72 -7.21 12.09 -18.21
C GLY A 72 -6.87 12.07 -19.71
N SER A 73 -7.29 13.09 -20.45
CA SER A 73 -6.94 13.27 -21.87
C SER A 73 -5.88 14.35 -22.11
N GLU A 74 -5.39 15.01 -21.07
CA GLU A 74 -4.41 16.09 -21.16
C GLU A 74 -3.01 15.60 -20.82
N LEU A 75 -2.00 16.05 -21.57
CA LEU A 75 -0.60 15.90 -21.19
C LEU A 75 -0.15 17.12 -20.37
N ILE A 76 0.46 16.85 -19.23
CA ILE A 76 1.09 17.83 -18.35
C ILE A 76 2.59 17.60 -18.37
N PHE A 77 3.36 18.64 -18.67
CA PHE A 77 4.81 18.62 -18.55
C PHE A 77 5.21 18.93 -17.11
N ILE A 78 6.14 18.15 -16.58
CA ILE A 78 6.79 18.39 -15.28
C ILE A 78 7.64 19.66 -15.38
N MET A 79 7.65 20.43 -14.32
CA MET A 79 8.45 21.65 -14.17
C MET A 79 9.41 21.44 -13.01
N ASP A 80 10.55 22.13 -13.09
CA ASP A 80 11.56 22.12 -12.04
C ASP A 80 10.95 22.60 -10.72
N GLU A 81 11.34 21.96 -9.62
CA GLU A 81 10.80 22.15 -8.26
C GLU A 81 9.29 21.84 -8.11
N ASP A 82 8.68 21.09 -9.03
CA ASP A 82 7.30 20.63 -8.86
C ASP A 82 7.18 19.79 -7.59
N ARG A 83 6.32 20.22 -6.67
CA ARG A 83 5.93 19.38 -5.53
C ARG A 83 5.03 18.25 -6.00
N VAL A 84 5.40 17.02 -5.65
CA VAL A 84 4.75 15.81 -6.15
C VAL A 84 4.40 14.83 -5.04
N ARG A 85 3.47 13.93 -5.38
CA ARG A 85 3.10 12.75 -4.61
C ARG A 85 3.04 11.56 -5.54
N ILE A 86 3.86 10.56 -5.28
CA ILE A 86 3.90 9.32 -6.05
C ILE A 86 3.14 8.26 -5.26
N LYS A 87 2.16 7.60 -5.88
CA LYS A 87 1.40 6.54 -5.21
C LYS A 87 2.29 5.33 -4.95
N LYS A 88 2.32 4.86 -3.70
CA LYS A 88 3.03 3.63 -3.32
C LYS A 88 2.32 2.43 -3.94
N ASN A 89 3.10 1.46 -4.39
CA ASN A 89 2.57 0.19 -4.87
C ASN A 89 2.27 -0.72 -3.68
N LEU A 90 1.17 -1.46 -3.76
CA LEU A 90 0.87 -2.49 -2.77
C LEU A 90 1.73 -3.71 -3.04
N LEU A 91 2.29 -4.32 -2.01
CA LEU A 91 3.02 -5.57 -2.16
C LEU A 91 2.09 -6.65 -2.72
N TYR A 92 2.48 -7.28 -3.82
CA TYR A 92 1.63 -8.23 -4.55
C TYR A 92 1.06 -9.36 -3.66
N SER A 93 1.88 -9.92 -2.75
CA SER A 93 1.43 -10.97 -1.84
C SER A 93 0.38 -10.49 -0.83
N LEU A 94 0.40 -9.21 -0.47
CA LEU A 94 -0.63 -8.59 0.37
C LEU A 94 -1.89 -8.29 -0.46
N GLU A 95 -1.74 -7.78 -1.68
CA GLU A 95 -2.85 -7.57 -2.62
C GLU A 95 -3.68 -8.85 -2.81
N ARG A 96 -3.01 -9.98 -3.07
CA ARG A 96 -3.68 -11.28 -3.22
C ARG A 96 -4.50 -11.66 -1.98
N LEU A 97 -3.94 -11.47 -0.78
CA LEU A 97 -4.69 -11.73 0.45
C LEU A 97 -5.89 -10.81 0.55
N LEU A 98 -5.71 -9.50 0.34
CA LEU A 98 -6.81 -8.54 0.43
C LEU A 98 -7.95 -8.95 -0.51
N ASP A 99 -7.66 -9.30 -1.76
CA ASP A 99 -8.66 -9.75 -2.74
C ASP A 99 -9.46 -10.99 -2.30
N GLU A 100 -8.84 -11.88 -1.52
CA GLU A 100 -9.46 -13.11 -1.01
C GLU A 100 -10.28 -12.89 0.27
N LEU A 101 -10.03 -11.81 1.02
CA LEU A 101 -10.73 -11.55 2.29
C LEU A 101 -12.18 -11.13 2.07
N TYR A 102 -13.08 -11.80 2.80
CA TYR A 102 -14.44 -11.34 3.02
C TYR A 102 -14.45 -9.92 3.57
N ASP A 103 -15.50 -9.18 3.23
CA ASP A 103 -15.52 -7.75 3.44
C ASP A 103 -15.43 -7.31 4.91
N ASP A 104 -16.10 -8.01 5.81
CA ASP A 104 -16.03 -7.70 7.25
C ASP A 104 -14.61 -7.92 7.77
N THR A 105 -13.99 -9.03 7.37
CA THR A 105 -12.60 -9.36 7.73
C THR A 105 -11.63 -8.33 7.15
N PHE A 106 -11.81 -7.94 5.89
CA PHE A 106 -11.03 -6.88 5.26
C PHE A 106 -11.19 -5.56 6.03
N TYR A 107 -12.42 -5.16 6.34
CA TYR A 107 -12.68 -3.92 7.07
C TYR A 107 -12.00 -3.92 8.45
N HIS A 108 -12.12 -5.02 9.20
CA HIS A 108 -11.46 -5.15 10.49
C HIS A 108 -9.93 -5.14 10.38
N PHE A 109 -9.37 -5.82 9.38
CA PHE A 109 -7.94 -5.82 9.10
C PHE A 109 -7.42 -4.40 8.85
N ILE A 110 -8.03 -3.67 7.91
CA ILE A 110 -7.65 -2.29 7.57
C ILE A 110 -7.83 -1.37 8.77
N THR A 111 -8.94 -1.48 9.50
CA THR A 111 -9.22 -0.63 10.66
C THR A 111 -8.23 -0.86 11.78
N ALA A 112 -7.81 -2.11 12.02
CA ALA A 112 -6.83 -2.43 13.04
C ALA A 112 -5.44 -1.89 12.67
N LEU A 113 -4.98 -2.06 11.43
CA LEU A 113 -3.74 -1.45 10.94
C LEU A 113 -3.77 0.07 11.13
N ASN A 114 -4.82 0.72 10.63
CA ASN A 114 -4.98 2.17 10.72
C ASN A 114 -5.03 2.65 12.18
N GLY A 115 -5.66 1.90 13.08
CA GLY A 115 -5.72 2.20 14.51
C GLY A 115 -4.39 2.04 15.26
N MET A 116 -3.38 1.47 14.60
CA MET A 116 -2.00 1.38 15.09
C MET A 116 -1.06 2.30 14.29
N ASP A 117 -1.62 3.25 13.52
CA ASP A 117 -0.90 4.19 12.65
C ASP A 117 -0.07 3.53 11.54
N PHE A 118 -0.49 2.35 11.09
CA PHE A 118 0.01 1.69 9.89
C PHE A 118 -0.98 1.83 8.73
N SER A 119 -0.44 1.88 7.53
CA SER A 119 -1.13 1.75 6.26
C SER A 119 -0.82 0.39 5.63
N ILE A 120 -1.69 -0.09 4.76
CA ILE A 120 -1.35 -1.27 3.92
C ILE A 120 -0.11 -1.05 3.04
N TYR A 121 0.18 0.21 2.72
CA TYR A 121 1.33 0.61 1.90
C TYR A 121 2.64 0.63 2.69
N ASP A 122 2.59 0.41 4.01
CA ASP A 122 3.76 0.25 4.86
C ASP A 122 4.29 -1.20 4.86
N CYS A 123 3.68 -2.11 4.08
CA CYS A 123 4.09 -3.52 4.01
C CYS A 123 5.42 -3.67 3.25
N ILE A 124 6.48 -3.97 3.98
CA ILE A 124 7.85 -4.16 3.43
C ILE A 124 8.18 -5.61 3.11
N TYR A 125 7.42 -6.57 3.67
CA TYR A 125 7.58 -7.99 3.40
C TYR A 125 6.24 -8.72 3.52
N GLY A 126 6.02 -9.72 2.67
CA GLY A 126 4.79 -10.47 2.66
C GLY A 126 4.97 -11.85 2.04
N TYR A 127 4.54 -12.87 2.76
CA TYR A 127 4.48 -14.25 2.33
C TYR A 127 3.04 -14.77 2.46
N ASN A 128 2.39 -14.99 1.31
CA ASN A 128 1.03 -15.50 1.25
C ASN A 128 1.04 -17.02 0.98
N GLN A 129 0.94 -17.83 2.04
CA GLN A 129 0.92 -19.28 1.95
C GLN A 129 -0.30 -19.78 1.16
N LEU A 130 -1.45 -19.09 1.21
CA LEU A 130 -2.66 -19.46 0.47
C LEU A 130 -2.39 -19.60 -1.03
N SER A 131 -1.53 -18.74 -1.59
CA SER A 131 -1.18 -18.75 -3.02
C SER A 131 -0.42 -20.01 -3.47
N PHE A 132 0.08 -20.82 -2.54
CA PHE A 132 0.91 -22.00 -2.85
C PHE A 132 0.26 -23.33 -2.45
N ILE A 133 -0.91 -23.33 -1.81
CA ILE A 133 -1.58 -24.56 -1.38
C ILE A 133 -2.22 -25.25 -2.57
N THR A 134 -1.77 -26.48 -2.85
CA THR A 134 -2.25 -27.33 -3.95
C THR A 134 -2.85 -28.66 -3.48
N SER A 135 -2.89 -28.93 -2.17
CA SER A 135 -3.23 -30.23 -1.57
C SER A 135 -4.17 -30.12 -0.36
N ASP A 136 -4.62 -31.27 0.17
CA ASP A 136 -5.62 -31.45 1.25
C ASP A 136 -5.29 -30.77 2.61
N SER A 137 -4.11 -30.15 2.76
CA SER A 137 -3.77 -29.30 3.90
C SER A 137 -4.27 -27.87 3.66
N LEU A 138 -5.51 -27.65 4.07
CA LEU A 138 -6.25 -26.41 3.88
C LEU A 138 -5.94 -25.32 4.93
N SER A 139 -4.90 -25.48 5.74
CA SER A 139 -4.53 -24.52 6.79
C SER A 139 -3.10 -24.04 6.66
N GLY A 140 -2.83 -22.86 7.19
CA GLY A 140 -1.51 -22.24 7.11
C GLY A 140 -1.46 -20.89 7.79
N THR A 141 -0.37 -20.17 7.55
CA THR A 141 -0.15 -18.83 8.07
C THR A 141 0.52 -17.97 7.02
N ASN A 142 -0.06 -16.82 6.73
CA ASN A 142 0.61 -15.78 5.96
C ASN A 142 1.38 -14.86 6.91
N PHE A 143 2.52 -14.37 6.45
CA PHE A 143 3.40 -13.51 7.24
C PHE A 143 3.54 -12.18 6.52
N TYR A 144 3.29 -11.07 7.24
CA TYR A 144 3.50 -9.73 6.73
C TYR A 144 4.25 -8.90 7.75
N ILE A 145 5.15 -8.02 7.28
CA ILE A 145 5.89 -7.08 8.09
C ILE A 145 5.61 -5.68 7.55
N PHE A 146 5.19 -4.80 8.46
CA PHE A 146 4.89 -3.40 8.18
C PHE A 146 5.87 -2.50 8.92
N ASP A 147 6.29 -1.42 8.26
CA ASP A 147 7.16 -0.39 8.81
C ASP A 147 6.59 0.99 8.46
N ASN A 148 6.13 1.73 9.47
CA ASN A 148 5.60 3.09 9.29
C ASN A 148 6.65 4.19 9.55
N GLY A 149 7.93 3.82 9.72
CA GLY A 149 9.03 4.71 10.04
C GLY A 149 9.25 4.95 11.55
N GLU A 150 8.26 4.63 12.39
CA GLU A 150 8.35 4.77 13.85
C GLU A 150 8.34 3.39 14.56
N TYR A 151 7.47 2.50 14.09
CA TYR A 151 7.26 1.17 14.63
C TYR A 151 7.31 0.13 13.53
N ILE A 152 7.69 -1.08 13.93
CA ILE A 152 7.57 -2.28 13.10
C ILE A 152 6.41 -3.11 13.65
N CYS A 153 5.51 -3.54 12.76
CA CYS A 153 4.42 -4.45 13.08
C CYS A 153 4.53 -5.73 12.26
N SER A 154 4.54 -6.86 12.96
CA SER A 154 4.38 -8.18 12.34
C SER A 154 2.91 -8.59 12.39
N VAL A 155 2.39 -9.05 11.26
CA VAL A 155 1.04 -9.56 11.12
C VAL A 155 1.10 -11.01 10.66
N HIS A 156 0.50 -11.90 11.44
CA HIS A 156 0.30 -13.30 11.07
C HIS A 156 -1.17 -13.55 10.81
N HIS A 157 -1.49 -13.96 9.58
CA HIS A 157 -2.84 -14.35 9.21
C HIS A 157 -2.93 -15.88 9.21
N HIS A 158 -3.51 -16.44 10.26
CA HIS A 158 -3.81 -17.86 10.34
C HIS A 158 -5.15 -18.15 9.67
N PHE A 159 -5.16 -19.15 8.80
CA PHE A 159 -6.35 -19.56 8.07
C PHE A 159 -6.52 -21.08 8.11
N ASN A 160 -7.78 -21.51 8.01
CA ASN A 160 -8.13 -22.91 7.84
C ASN A 160 -9.35 -23.02 6.92
N GLN A 161 -9.18 -23.42 5.66
CA GLN A 161 -10.30 -23.52 4.71
C GLN A 161 -11.27 -24.68 5.00
N LYS A 162 -10.95 -25.62 5.90
CA LYS A 162 -11.93 -26.64 6.35
C LYS A 162 -13.01 -26.01 7.22
N GLU A 163 -12.66 -24.99 7.98
CA GLU A 163 -13.56 -24.19 8.79
C GLU A 163 -13.85 -22.90 8.03
N LYS A 164 -14.91 -22.90 7.22
CA LYS A 164 -15.38 -21.67 6.55
C LYS A 164 -15.41 -20.55 7.60
N ASP A 165 -14.73 -19.44 7.29
CA ASP A 165 -14.59 -18.23 8.11
C ASP A 165 -13.56 -18.22 9.26
N HIS A 166 -12.72 -19.24 9.45
CA HIS A 166 -11.63 -19.13 10.43
C HIS A 166 -10.45 -18.31 9.86
N ASN A 167 -10.58 -16.99 9.92
CA ASN A 167 -9.49 -16.05 9.68
C ASN A 167 -9.11 -15.39 11.00
N ARG A 168 -7.85 -15.57 11.40
CA ARG A 168 -7.31 -15.04 12.65
C ARG A 168 -6.07 -14.22 12.35
N PHE A 169 -6.10 -12.94 12.68
CA PHE A 169 -4.98 -12.03 12.50
C PHE A 169 -4.35 -11.72 13.85
N GLU A 170 -3.07 -12.04 13.98
CA GLU A 170 -2.24 -11.64 15.11
C GLU A 170 -1.34 -10.48 14.69
N PHE A 171 -1.47 -9.34 15.35
CA PHE A 171 -0.58 -8.19 15.18
C PHE A 171 0.35 -8.12 16.38
N THR A 172 1.64 -7.98 16.14
CA THR A 172 2.65 -7.76 17.17
C THR A 172 3.52 -6.57 16.80
N LEU A 173 3.49 -5.53 17.63
CA LEU A 173 4.37 -4.37 17.48
C LEU A 173 5.72 -4.64 18.15
N ASN A 174 6.78 -4.00 17.66
CA ASN A 174 8.10 -3.98 18.29
C ASN A 174 8.09 -3.45 19.74
N THR A 175 7.05 -2.71 20.15
CA THR A 175 6.83 -2.28 21.55
C THR A 175 6.35 -3.42 22.47
N GLY A 176 6.04 -4.60 21.91
CA GLY A 176 5.46 -5.73 22.63
C GLY A 176 3.92 -5.69 22.71
N LYS A 177 3.27 -4.61 22.25
CA LYS A 177 1.81 -4.55 22.12
C LYS A 177 1.32 -5.60 21.12
N LYS A 178 0.25 -6.32 21.48
CA LYS A 178 -0.38 -7.32 20.62
C LYS A 178 -1.85 -7.00 20.42
N VAL A 179 -2.34 -7.22 19.20
CA VAL A 179 -3.77 -7.14 18.85
C VAL A 179 -4.16 -8.44 18.16
N LEU A 180 -5.30 -9.00 18.56
CA LEU A 180 -5.85 -10.20 17.95
C LEU A 180 -7.20 -9.85 17.33
N ILE A 181 -7.38 -10.22 16.05
CA ILE A 181 -8.67 -10.17 15.38
C ILE A 181 -9.04 -11.60 15.03
N GLU A 182 -10.16 -12.07 15.55
CA GLU A 182 -10.69 -13.39 15.25
C GLU A 182 -12.19 -13.26 15.09
N LYS A 183 -12.73 -13.78 13.98
CA LYS A 183 -14.17 -13.87 13.81
C LYS A 183 -14.66 -15.07 14.61
N LEU A 184 -15.25 -14.81 15.77
CA LEU A 184 -15.95 -15.84 16.53
C LEU A 184 -17.21 -16.22 15.74
N LEU A 185 -17.26 -17.47 15.27
CA LEU A 185 -18.48 -18.06 14.73
C LEU A 185 -19.51 -18.13 15.87
N SER A 186 -20.57 -17.32 15.78
CA SER A 186 -21.78 -17.44 16.61
C SER A 186 -22.84 -18.27 15.90
#